data_AF-A0A966F321-F1
#
_entry.id   AF-A0A966F321-F1
#
_cell.length_a   1.000
_cell.length_b   1.000
_cell.length_c   1.000
_cell.angle_alpha   90.00
_cell.angle_beta   90.00
_cell.angle_gamma   90.00
#
_symmetry.space_group_name_H-M   'P 1'
#
loop_
_entity.id
_entity.type
_entity.pdbx_description
1 polymer ?
#
loop_
_entity_poly.entity_id
_entity_poly.type
_entity_poly.pdbx_seq_one_letter_code
_entity_poly.pdbx_strand_id
1 'polypeptide(L)' 'MAKEARSTQQFVEVKDIRGDAIIMKNGSLRRVLMVSGINFELKSEEEQNIIIYAYQNFLNTLDFSAQIIIHS' A
#
# COMPACT_ATOMS: atom_id res chain seq x y z
N MET A 1 -24.85 -3.22 -35.50
CA MET A 1 -25.13 -3.30 -34.04
C MET A 1 -23.96 -2.64 -33.33
N ALA A 2 -24.21 -1.58 -32.55
CA ALA A 2 -23.16 -0.91 -31.80
C ALA A 2 -22.58 -1.87 -30.76
N LYS A 3 -21.26 -2.06 -30.76
CA LYS A 3 -20.56 -2.88 -29.79
C LYS A 3 -20.72 -2.20 -28.43
N GLU A 4 -21.46 -2.80 -27.50
CA GLU A 4 -21.59 -2.29 -26.14
C GLU A 4 -20.18 -2.17 -25.53
N ALA A 5 -19.67 -0.95 -25.44
CA ALA A 5 -18.40 -0.68 -24.80
C ALA A 5 -18.58 -0.88 -23.30
N ARG A 6 -18.00 -1.96 -22.76
CA ARG A 6 -17.90 -2.16 -21.31
C ARG A 6 -17.17 -0.97 -20.70
N SER A 7 -17.77 -0.34 -19.69
CA SER A 7 -17.17 0.81 -19.00
C SER A 7 -15.82 0.39 -18.43
N THR A 8 -14.79 1.24 -18.52
CA THR A 8 -13.44 0.94 -18.02
C THR A 8 -13.42 0.59 -16.53
N GLN A 9 -14.39 1.07 -15.77
CA GLN A 9 -14.63 0.75 -14.36
C GLN A 9 -14.91 -0.73 -14.11
N GLN A 10 -15.39 -1.49 -15.10
CA GLN A 10 -15.59 -2.94 -14.96
C GLN A 10 -14.27 -3.70 -14.80
N PHE A 11 -13.16 -3.16 -15.33
CA PHE A 11 -11.82 -3.75 -15.19
C PHE A 11 -11.16 -3.43 -13.84
N VAL A 12 -11.68 -2.46 -13.10
CA VAL A 12 -11.19 -2.14 -11.76
C VAL A 12 -11.91 -3.05 -10.75
N GLU A 13 -11.15 -3.75 -9.90
CA GLU A 13 -11.71 -4.71 -8.93
C GLU A 13 -12.27 -4.05 -7.65
N VAL A 14 -12.42 -2.74 -7.63
CA VAL A 14 -13.01 -1.99 -6.52
C VAL A 14 -14.53 -2.09 -6.57
N LYS A 15 -15.14 -2.40 -5.43
CA LYS A 15 -16.60 -2.46 -5.25
C LYS A 15 -17.14 -1.18 -4.64
N ASP A 16 -16.52 -0.70 -3.57
CA ASP A 16 -16.99 0.45 -2.79
C ASP A 16 -15.83 1.05 -1.98
N ILE A 17 -15.98 2.29 -1.51
CA ILE A 17 -15.04 2.95 -0.59
C ILE A 17 -15.84 3.49 0.59
N ARG A 18 -15.49 3.05 1.81
CA ARG A 18 -16.17 3.47 3.04
C ARG A 18 -15.15 3.99 4.04
N GLY A 19 -15.22 5.29 4.32
CA GLY A 19 -14.16 5.97 5.07
C GLY A 19 -12.81 5.81 4.34
N ASP A 20 -11.83 5.27 5.05
CA ASP A 20 -10.48 5.04 4.51
C ASP A 20 -10.24 3.60 4.00
N ALA A 21 -11.29 2.78 3.91
CA ALA A 21 -11.19 1.40 3.47
C ALA A 21 -11.78 1.21 2.07
N ILE A 22 -10.99 0.59 1.18
CA ILE A 22 -11.39 0.15 -0.14
C ILE A 22 -11.92 -1.27 -0.02
N ILE A 23 -13.17 -1.48 -0.43
CA ILE A 23 -13.81 -2.80 -0.48
C ILE A 23 -13.68 -3.33 -1.90
N MET A 24 -13.06 -4.49 -2.05
CA MET A 24 -12.91 -5.14 -3.36
C MET A 24 -14.11 -5.99 -3.72
N LYS A 25 -14.29 -6.30 -5.00
CA LYS A 25 -15.39 -7.14 -5.50
C LYS A 25 -15.37 -8.55 -4.89
N ASN A 26 -14.20 -9.07 -4.56
CA ASN A 26 -14.03 -10.36 -3.87
C ASN A 26 -14.24 -10.29 -2.34
N GLY A 27 -14.60 -9.12 -1.79
CA GLY A 27 -14.82 -8.92 -0.35
C GLY A 27 -13.56 -8.59 0.46
N SER A 28 -12.36 -8.67 -0.13
CA SER A 28 -11.13 -8.25 0.55
C SER A 28 -11.11 -6.73 0.78
N LEU A 29 -10.39 -6.31 1.81
CA LEU A 29 -10.22 -4.90 2.16
C LEU A 29 -8.81 -4.44 1.80
N ARG A 30 -8.68 -3.19 1.36
CA ARG A 30 -7.40 -2.52 1.13
C ARG A 30 -7.43 -1.12 1.74
N ARG A 31 -6.27 -0.65 2.17
CA ARG A 31 -6.04 0.76 2.55
C ARG A 31 -4.75 1.21 1.90
N VAL A 32 -4.71 2.48 1.49
CA VAL A 32 -3.51 3.11 0.94
C VAL A 32 -2.98 4.06 2.01
N LEU A 33 -1.70 3.92 2.34
CA LEU A 33 -1.01 4.77 3.31
C LEU A 33 0.04 5.59 2.57
N MET A 34 0.00 6.90 2.77
CA MET A 34 1.05 7.80 2.34
C MET A 34 1.98 8.04 3.53
N VAL A 35 3.27 7.85 3.31
CA VAL A 35 4.30 8.06 4.32
C VAL A 35 5.37 8.99 3.77
N SER A 36 5.94 9.82 4.63
CA SER A 36 7.11 10.63 4.30
C SER A 36 8.38 9.81 4.51
N GLY A 37 9.33 9.95 3.59
CA GLY A 37 10.69 9.45 3.79
C GLY A 37 11.42 10.21 4.92
N ILE A 38 12.55 9.65 5.34
CA ILE A 38 13.49 10.29 6.25
C ILE A 38 14.86 10.41 5.57
N ASN A 39 15.65 11.42 5.97
CA ASN A 39 17.03 11.56 5.52
C ASN A 39 17.92 10.53 6.22
N PHE A 40 17.84 9.27 5.79
CA PHE A 40 18.48 8.12 6.44
C PHE A 40 20.00 8.27 6.53
N GLU A 41 20.64 8.75 5.46
CA GLU A 41 22.10 8.96 5.41
C GLU A 41 22.62 10.01 6.39
N LEU A 42 21.76 10.93 6.87
CA LEU A 42 22.14 11.95 7.85
C LEU A 42 22.07 11.44 9.30
N LYS A 43 21.65 10.20 9.51
CA LYS A 43 21.53 9.57 10.84
C LYS A 43 22.86 8.98 11.28
N SER A 44 23.08 8.90 12.59
CA SER A 44 24.22 8.17 13.14
C SER A 44 24.13 6.69 12.79
N GLU A 45 25.25 5.96 12.81
CA GLU A 45 25.25 4.51 12.54
C GLU A 45 24.33 3.75 13.50
N GLU A 46 24.30 4.15 14.78
CA GLU A 46 23.40 3.58 15.78
C GLU A 46 21.92 3.82 15.42
N GLU A 47 21.55 5.06 15.07
CA GLU A 47 20.19 5.39 14.64
C GLU A 47 19.81 4.62 13.36
N GLN A 48 20.71 4.53 12.38
CA GLN A 48 20.50 3.79 11.15
C GLN A 48 20.19 2.31 11.45
N ASN A 49 20.99 1.68 12.31
CA ASN A 49 20.78 0.29 12.72
C ASN A 49 19.43 0.10 13.43
N ILE A 50 19.06 1.01 14.35
CA ILE A 50 17.77 0.97 15.03
C ILE A 50 16.61 1.04 14.02
N ILE A 51 16.68 1.95 13.04
CA ILE A 51 15.66 2.10 12.00
C ILE A 51 15.55 0.84 11.14
N ILE A 52 16.69 0.25 10.75
CA ILE A 52 16.72 -1.00 9.98
C ILE A 52 16.07 -2.14 10.76
N TYR A 53 16.42 -2.33 12.03
CA TYR A 53 15.84 -3.40 12.85
C TYR A 53 14.33 -3.19 13.09
N ALA A 54 13.90 -1.95 13.30
CA ALA A 54 12.48 -1.62 13.42
C ALA A 54 11.72 -1.94 12.12
N TYR A 55 12.29 -1.60 10.96
CA TYR A 55 11.69 -1.89 9.65
C TYR A 55 11.63 -3.40 9.37
N GLN A 56 12.68 -4.15 9.70
CA GLN A 56 12.69 -5.60 9.61
C GLN A 56 11.58 -6.22 10.48
N ASN A 57 11.45 -5.77 11.74
CA ASN A 57 10.40 -6.25 12.63
C ASN A 57 9.01 -5.94 12.08
N PHE A 58 8.79 -4.73 11.55
CA PHE A 58 7.55 -4.38 10.86
C PHE A 58 7.21 -5.38 9.73
N LEU A 59 8.17 -5.67 8.84
CA LEU A 59 7.95 -6.63 7.76
C LEU A 59 7.63 -8.04 8.28
N ASN A 60 8.31 -8.49 9.33
CA ASN A 60 8.09 -9.80 9.93
C ASN A 60 6.73 -9.93 10.63
N THR A 61 6.12 -8.80 11.03
CA THR A 61 4.80 -8.79 11.67
C THR A 61 3.63 -8.75 10.69
N LEU A 62 3.87 -8.56 9.39
CA LEU A 62 2.79 -8.51 8.40
C LEU A 62 2.18 -9.91 8.20
N ASP A 63 0.92 -10.05 8.59
CA ASP A 63 0.09 -11.24 8.37
C ASP A 63 -0.82 -11.12 7.13
N PHE A 64 -0.62 -10.08 6.34
CA PHE A 64 -1.33 -9.80 5.08
C PHE A 64 -0.39 -9.36 3.96
N SER A 65 -0.86 -9.45 2.72
CA SER A 65 -0.10 -8.96 1.56
C SER A 65 -0.01 -7.43 1.56
N ALA A 66 1.22 -6.90 1.60
CA ALA A 66 1.50 -5.48 1.48
C ALA A 66 2.15 -5.16 0.12
N GLN A 67 1.87 -3.97 -0.40
CA GLN A 67 2.52 -3.42 -1.58
C GLN A 67 3.24 -2.13 -1.19
N ILE A 68 4.52 -2.05 -1.49
CA ILE A 68 5.34 -0.86 -1.28
C ILE A 68 5.58 -0.23 -2.64
N ILE A 69 5.17 1.02 -2.81
CA ILE A 69 5.40 1.80 -4.04
C ILE A 69 6.36 2.93 -3.70
N ILE A 70 7.49 2.95 -4.40
CA ILE A 70 8.46 4.04 -4.33
C ILE A 70 8.26 4.90 -5.58
N HIS A 71 7.99 6.18 -5.37
CA HIS A 71 7.90 7.17 -6.45
C HIS A 71 9.06 8.17 -6.30
N SER A 72 9.92 8.24 -7.32
CA SER A 72 11.08 9.13 -7.40
C SER A 72 10.81 10.34 -8.28
#